data_AF-A0A837IQR4-F1
#
_entry.id   AF-A0A837IQR4-F1
#
_cell.length_a   1.000
_cell.length_b   1.000
_cell.length_c   1.000
_cell.angle_alpha   90.00
_cell.angle_beta   90.00
_cell.angle_gamma   90.00
#
_symmetry.space_group_name_H-M   'P 1'
#
loop_
_entity.id
_entity.type
_entity.pdbx_description
1 polymer ?
#
loop_
_entity_poly.entity_id
_entity_poly.type
_entity_poly.pdbx_seq_one_letter_code
_entity_poly.pdbx_strand_id
1 'polypeptide(L)'
;MLDLKNFNAALDQLTAEKGISKEKIMETIDMALAAAYKRDYGKKTQVVRAKFDPATGKAEFWQVKTVVDESMIKSEEEIAKEEAAKAAGGFEALSERQEAREAAREALGGEAEDAADGEIKKIRFNPDRHIMLNEAKKLKKGAALGDELVFPLESKEDYGRIAAQTAKQVILQRVREAERDSVFDEFKEKEGNVISGIVQRIEGRAVFLDLGRAIGVLPPDEQVRGERYRVGERIKTLLLSVEKTPRGPGVYLSRSHPKLVAKLFEIEVPEIASGVVEIKNVA
;
A
#
# COMPACT_ATOMS: atom_id res chain seq x y z
N MET A 1 23.22 -14.38 -12.41
CA MET A 1 22.26 -15.50 -12.48
C MET A 1 21.35 -15.38 -11.27
N LEU A 2 20.06 -15.69 -11.36
CA LEU A 2 19.22 -15.82 -10.16
C LEU A 2 19.84 -16.87 -9.26
N ASP A 3 20.20 -16.51 -8.03
CA ASP A 3 20.37 -17.52 -6.99
C ASP A 3 18.99 -18.02 -6.58
N LEU A 4 18.47 -18.97 -7.34
CA LEU A 4 17.17 -19.62 -7.11
C LEU A 4 17.06 -20.23 -5.70
N LYS A 5 18.21 -20.60 -5.11
CA LYS A 5 18.29 -21.03 -3.71
C LYS A 5 18.02 -19.89 -2.73
N ASN A 6 18.62 -18.71 -2.96
CA ASN A 6 18.39 -17.53 -2.13
C ASN A 6 16.96 -16.99 -2.31
N PHE A 7 16.38 -17.18 -3.50
CA PHE A 7 14.99 -16.81 -3.79
C PHE A 7 13.99 -17.64 -2.97
N ASN A 8 14.13 -18.98 -2.99
CA ASN A 8 13.23 -19.84 -2.21
C ASN A 8 13.44 -19.64 -0.70
N ALA A 9 14.69 -19.49 -0.24
CA ALA A 9 14.95 -19.20 1.17
C ALA A 9 14.31 -17.88 1.64
N ALA A 10 14.33 -16.82 0.81
CA ALA A 10 13.69 -15.55 1.13
C ALA A 10 12.16 -15.66 1.16
N LEU A 11 11.57 -16.46 0.27
CA LEU A 11 10.14 -16.77 0.32
C LEU A 11 9.78 -17.54 1.59
N ASP A 12 10.58 -18.54 1.96
CA ASP A 12 10.34 -19.34 3.16
C ASP A 12 10.50 -18.52 4.44
N GLN A 13 11.43 -17.56 4.48
CA GLN A 13 11.54 -16.59 5.58
C GLN A 13 10.29 -15.70 5.67
N LEU A 14 9.78 -15.21 4.54
CA LEU A 14 8.56 -14.40 4.50
C LEU A 14 7.33 -15.16 4.96
N THR A 15 7.19 -16.44 4.59
CA THR A 15 6.07 -17.27 5.02
C THR A 15 6.19 -17.64 6.49
N ALA A 16 7.37 -18.05 6.96
CA ALA A 16 7.59 -18.53 8.32
C ALA A 16 7.59 -17.41 9.37
N GLU A 17 8.24 -16.27 9.10
CA GLU A 17 8.40 -15.21 10.10
C GLU A 17 7.27 -14.18 10.08
N LYS A 18 6.63 -13.97 8.92
CA LYS A 18 5.69 -12.84 8.72
C LYS A 18 4.26 -13.27 8.37
N GLY A 19 4.00 -14.57 8.24
CA GLY A 19 2.66 -15.10 7.98
C GLY A 19 2.06 -14.69 6.63
N ILE A 20 2.87 -14.19 5.69
CA ILE A 20 2.41 -13.82 4.36
C ILE A 20 2.33 -15.10 3.52
N SER A 21 1.17 -15.40 2.94
CA SER A 21 1.03 -16.57 2.09
C SER A 21 1.91 -16.47 0.84
N LYS A 22 2.56 -17.58 0.48
CA LYS A 22 3.38 -17.68 -0.73
C LYS A 22 2.61 -17.25 -1.97
N GLU A 23 1.33 -17.59 -2.04
CA GLU A 23 0.42 -17.23 -3.13
C GLU A 23 0.32 -15.72 -3.34
N LYS A 24 0.09 -14.94 -2.26
CA LYS A 24 0.01 -13.48 -2.34
C LYS A 24 1.33 -12.86 -2.83
N ILE A 25 2.46 -13.42 -2.43
CA ILE A 25 3.76 -12.93 -2.90
C ILE A 25 3.91 -13.21 -4.40
N MET A 26 3.57 -14.42 -4.85
CA MET A 26 3.62 -14.80 -6.26
C MET A 26 2.71 -13.91 -7.13
N GLU A 27 1.48 -13.65 -6.70
CA GLU A 27 0.57 -12.73 -7.38
C GLU A 27 1.18 -11.33 -7.53
N THR A 28 1.86 -10.83 -6.49
CA THR A 28 2.49 -9.50 -6.55
C THR A 28 3.70 -9.47 -7.48
N ILE A 29 4.45 -10.57 -7.56
CA ILE A 29 5.53 -10.73 -8.52
C ILE A 29 4.95 -10.72 -9.94
N ASP A 30 3.91 -11.50 -10.19
CA ASP A 30 3.24 -11.58 -11.50
C ASP A 30 2.72 -10.22 -11.96
N MET A 31 2.08 -9.46 -11.06
CA MET A 31 1.64 -8.09 -11.34
C MET A 31 2.79 -7.14 -11.65
N ALA A 32 3.89 -7.21 -10.88
CA ALA A 32 5.06 -6.38 -11.09
C ALA A 32 5.78 -6.70 -12.41
N LEU A 33 5.85 -7.99 -12.77
CA LEU A 33 6.41 -8.45 -14.04
C LEU A 33 5.57 -7.96 -15.22
N ALA A 34 4.24 -8.07 -15.14
CA ALA A 34 3.34 -7.54 -16.15
C ALA A 34 3.52 -6.02 -16.33
N ALA A 35 3.68 -5.28 -15.24
CA ALA A 35 3.93 -3.84 -15.28
C ALA A 35 5.30 -3.50 -15.88
N ALA A 36 6.35 -4.23 -15.53
CA ALA A 36 7.69 -4.07 -16.09
C ALA A 36 7.70 -4.35 -17.60
N TYR A 37 7.07 -5.44 -18.04
CA TYR A 37 6.92 -5.77 -19.45
C TYR A 37 6.19 -4.66 -20.21
N LYS A 38 5.07 -4.17 -19.67
CA LYS A 38 4.29 -3.11 -20.31
C LYS A 38 5.08 -1.81 -20.48
N ARG A 39 5.98 -1.50 -19.55
CA ARG A 39 6.83 -0.30 -19.61
C ARG A 39 7.90 -0.40 -20.69
N ASP A 40 8.53 -1.56 -20.82
CA ASP A 40 9.72 -1.72 -21.64
C ASP A 40 9.40 -2.19 -23.08
N TYR A 41 8.31 -2.94 -23.27
CA TYR A 41 7.96 -3.58 -24.56
C TYR A 41 6.49 -3.44 -24.98
N GLY A 42 5.59 -3.18 -24.03
CA GLY A 42 4.15 -3.07 -24.31
C GLY A 42 3.74 -1.70 -24.86
N LYS A 43 2.52 -1.64 -25.40
CA LYS A 43 1.85 -0.35 -25.64
C LYS A 43 1.16 0.13 -24.35
N LYS A 44 1.06 1.46 -24.14
CA LYS A 44 0.42 2.06 -22.95
C LYS A 44 -1.00 1.55 -22.69
N THR A 45 -1.70 1.13 -23.73
CA THR A 45 -3.09 0.68 -23.74
C THR A 45 -3.25 -0.82 -23.48
N GLN A 46 -2.21 -1.64 -23.63
CA GLN A 46 -2.32 -3.09 -23.50
C GLN A 46 -2.53 -3.52 -22.03
N VAL A 47 -3.29 -4.60 -21.85
CA VAL A 47 -3.39 -5.34 -20.60
C VAL A 47 -2.53 -6.58 -20.75
N VAL A 48 -1.49 -6.68 -19.92
CA VAL A 48 -0.56 -7.80 -19.91
C VAL A 48 -0.74 -8.53 -18.59
N ARG A 49 -0.78 -9.87 -18.65
CA ARG A 49 -0.62 -10.75 -17.49
C ARG A 49 0.71 -11.47 -17.61
N ALA A 50 1.32 -11.74 -16.47
CA ALA A 50 2.55 -12.52 -16.41
C ALA A 50 2.34 -13.68 -15.43
N LYS A 51 3.15 -14.73 -15.60
CA LYS A 51 3.26 -15.83 -14.65
C LYS A 51 4.72 -16.17 -14.47
N PHE A 52 5.16 -16.19 -13.23
CA PHE A 52 6.53 -16.50 -12.87
C PHE A 52 6.64 -17.89 -12.26
N ASP A 53 7.53 -18.71 -12.83
CA ASP A 53 7.87 -20.00 -12.26
C ASP A 53 9.10 -19.88 -11.35
N PRO A 54 8.95 -20.04 -10.03
CA PRO A 54 10.03 -19.81 -9.06
C PRO A 54 11.12 -20.88 -9.09
N ALA A 55 10.80 -22.07 -9.61
CA ALA A 55 11.76 -23.17 -9.75
C ALA A 55 12.70 -22.98 -10.95
N THR A 56 12.18 -22.45 -12.06
CA THR A 56 12.93 -22.31 -13.32
C THR A 56 13.43 -20.88 -13.56
N GLY A 57 12.85 -19.90 -12.86
CA GLY A 57 13.12 -18.48 -13.08
C GLY A 57 12.56 -17.96 -14.41
N LYS A 58 11.71 -18.75 -15.10
CA LYS A 58 11.08 -18.35 -16.37
C LYS A 58 9.81 -17.54 -16.08
N ALA A 59 9.60 -16.53 -16.92
CA ALA A 59 8.38 -15.72 -16.91
C ALA A 59 7.69 -15.83 -18.27
N GLU A 60 6.40 -16.14 -18.25
CA GLU A 60 5.55 -16.15 -19.43
C GLU A 60 4.62 -14.93 -19.39
N PHE A 61 4.33 -14.37 -20.55
CA PHE A 61 3.51 -13.17 -20.69
C PHE A 61 2.37 -13.40 -21.67
N TRP A 62 1.21 -12.85 -21.34
CA TRP A 62 0.04 -12.87 -22.19
C TRP A 62 -0.60 -11.51 -22.30
N GLN A 63 -1.08 -11.18 -23.49
CA GLN A 63 -2.00 -10.06 -23.69
C GLN A 63 -3.42 -10.51 -23.45
N VAL A 64 -4.15 -9.78 -22.61
CA VAL A 64 -5.57 -10.03 -22.36
C VAL A 64 -6.38 -9.03 -23.17
N LYS A 65 -7.36 -9.52 -23.93
CA LYS A 65 -8.38 -8.72 -24.61
C LYS A 65 -9.76 -9.10 -24.13
N THR A 66 -10.57 -8.11 -23.79
CA THR A 66 -11.97 -8.30 -23.39
C THR A 66 -12.87 -8.35 -24.62
N VAL A 67 -13.79 -9.31 -24.66
CA VAL A 67 -14.78 -9.45 -25.73
C VAL A 67 -15.86 -8.40 -25.53
N VAL A 68 -16.05 -7.53 -26.52
CA VAL A 68 -17.06 -6.45 -26.50
C VAL A 68 -17.99 -6.54 -27.70
N ASP A 69 -19.16 -5.92 -27.57
CA ASP A 69 -20.10 -5.69 -28.67
C ASP A 69 -20.28 -4.20 -28.95
N GLU A 70 -20.91 -3.89 -30.08
CA GLU A 70 -21.31 -2.52 -30.45
C GLU A 70 -22.17 -1.83 -29.37
N SER A 71 -22.95 -2.60 -28.60
CA SER A 71 -23.75 -2.09 -27.47
C SER A 71 -22.94 -1.64 -26.25
N MET A 72 -21.70 -2.11 -26.11
CA MET A 72 -20.79 -1.75 -25.01
C MET A 72 -19.81 -0.64 -25.37
N ILE A 73 -19.85 -0.14 -26.61
CA ILE A 73 -18.95 0.90 -27.09
C ILE A 73 -19.64 2.26 -26.97
N LYS A 74 -18.97 3.24 -26.34
CA LYS A 74 -19.45 4.64 -26.36
C LYS A 74 -19.51 5.12 -27.80
N SER A 75 -20.64 5.70 -28.22
CA SER A 75 -20.73 6.36 -29.52
C SER A 75 -19.80 7.57 -29.57
N GLU A 76 -19.36 7.97 -30.76
CA GLU A 76 -18.50 9.16 -30.93
C GLU A 76 -19.14 10.42 -30.32
N GLU A 77 -20.48 10.51 -30.34
CA GLU A 77 -21.25 11.58 -29.74
C GLU A 77 -21.18 11.59 -28.19
N GLU A 78 -21.15 10.44 -27.53
CA GLU A 78 -21.02 10.35 -26.08
C GLU A 78 -19.60 10.68 -25.62
N ILE A 79 -18.59 10.29 -26.40
CA ILE A 79 -17.19 10.66 -26.16
C ILE A 79 -17.01 12.17 -26.33
N ALA A 80 -17.59 12.76 -27.37
CA ALA A 80 -17.57 14.20 -27.60
C ALA A 80 -18.29 14.99 -26.49
N LYS A 81 -19.43 14.50 -25.98
CA LYS A 81 -20.13 15.10 -24.84
C LYS A 81 -19.32 15.04 -23.55
N GLU A 82 -18.62 13.93 -23.28
CA GLU A 82 -17.78 13.78 -22.09
C GLU A 82 -16.49 14.61 -22.18
N GLU A 83 -15.87 14.71 -23.36
CA GLU A 83 -14.71 15.58 -23.61
C GLU A 83 -15.11 17.06 -23.57
N ALA A 84 -16.28 17.44 -24.11
CA ALA A 84 -16.85 18.78 -23.97
C ALA A 84 -17.19 19.13 -22.52
N ALA A 85 -17.74 18.18 -21.74
CA ALA A 85 -18.00 18.36 -20.31
C ALA A 85 -16.71 18.51 -19.49
N LYS A 86 -15.62 17.80 -19.85
CA LYS A 86 -14.30 17.96 -19.22
C LYS A 86 -13.61 19.26 -19.63
N ALA A 87 -13.84 19.75 -20.85
CA ALA A 87 -13.31 21.02 -21.33
C ALA A 87 -14.08 22.23 -20.77
N ALA A 88 -15.38 22.10 -20.50
CA ALA A 88 -16.21 23.14 -19.89
C ALA A 88 -16.09 23.19 -18.34
N GLY A 89 -15.77 22.06 -17.70
CA GLY A 89 -15.64 21.94 -16.23
C GLY A 89 -14.23 22.25 -15.71
N GLY A 90 -13.79 23.50 -15.86
CA GLY A 90 -12.62 24.01 -15.15
C GLY A 90 -12.93 24.17 -13.66
N PHE A 91 -12.36 23.31 -12.82
CA PHE A 91 -12.17 23.41 -11.36
C PHE A 91 -13.43 23.57 -10.44
N GLU A 92 -14.48 24.29 -10.83
CA GLU A 92 -15.65 24.59 -9.97
C GLU A 92 -16.64 23.43 -9.84
N ALA A 93 -16.81 22.61 -10.90
CA ALA A 93 -17.76 21.48 -10.87
C ALA A 93 -17.31 20.29 -10.01
N LEU A 94 -16.08 20.28 -9.49
CA LEU A 94 -15.55 19.22 -8.63
C LEU A 94 -15.94 19.40 -7.17
N SER A 95 -16.00 20.65 -6.66
CA SER A 95 -16.43 20.89 -5.27
C SER A 95 -17.92 20.63 -5.11
N GLU A 96 -18.75 21.09 -6.04
CA GLU A 96 -20.20 20.86 -5.98
C GLU A 96 -20.56 19.36 -6.14
N ARG A 97 -19.78 18.60 -6.94
CA ARG A 97 -19.94 17.13 -7.03
C ARG A 97 -19.46 16.40 -5.80
N GLN A 98 -18.43 16.90 -5.12
CA GLN A 98 -17.96 16.32 -3.87
C GLN A 98 -18.97 16.59 -2.75
N GLU A 99 -19.47 17.81 -2.64
CA GLU A 99 -20.49 18.22 -1.68
C GLU A 99 -21.82 17.50 -1.91
N ALA A 100 -22.28 17.37 -3.16
CA ALA A 100 -23.50 16.61 -3.47
C ALA A 100 -23.35 15.11 -3.20
N ARG A 101 -22.15 14.55 -3.39
CA ARG A 101 -21.86 13.12 -3.16
C ARG A 101 -21.65 12.81 -1.68
N GLU A 102 -21.09 13.74 -0.90
CA GLU A 102 -21.03 13.66 0.55
C GLU A 102 -22.41 13.84 1.17
N ALA A 103 -23.20 14.81 0.73
CA ALA A 103 -24.58 15.01 1.19
C ALA A 103 -25.48 13.82 0.85
N ALA A 104 -25.34 13.21 -0.33
CA ALA A 104 -26.07 11.99 -0.68
C ALA A 104 -25.64 10.78 0.17
N ARG A 105 -24.35 10.68 0.51
CA ARG A 105 -23.81 9.62 1.38
C ARG A 105 -24.24 9.78 2.84
N GLU A 106 -24.43 11.01 3.29
CA GLU A 106 -24.91 11.34 4.63
C GLU A 106 -26.43 11.13 4.75
N ALA A 107 -27.19 11.39 3.68
CA ALA A 107 -28.64 11.18 3.62
C ALA A 107 -29.06 9.69 3.52
N LEU A 108 -28.22 8.84 2.92
CA LEU A 108 -28.53 7.42 2.64
C LEU A 108 -27.77 6.45 3.55
N GLY A 109 -27.69 6.76 4.86
CA GLY A 109 -27.31 5.86 5.96
C GLY A 109 -26.73 4.51 5.54
N GLY A 110 -25.41 4.37 5.70
CA GLY A 110 -24.58 3.29 5.16
C GLY A 110 -25.16 1.88 5.19
N GLU A 111 -24.71 1.11 4.19
CA GLU A 111 -25.05 -0.27 3.86
C GLU A 111 -26.25 -0.43 2.93
N ALA A 112 -25.97 -0.39 1.63
CA ALA A 112 -26.77 -1.09 0.62
C ALA A 112 -25.81 -1.70 -0.40
N GLU A 113 -25.83 -3.03 -0.45
CA GLU A 113 -25.26 -3.84 -1.51
C GLU A 113 -25.81 -3.38 -2.86
N ASP A 114 -24.91 -3.12 -3.82
CA ASP A 114 -25.26 -2.87 -5.21
C ASP A 114 -25.77 -4.17 -5.85
N ALA A 115 -27.04 -4.48 -5.62
CA ALA A 115 -27.85 -5.34 -6.47
C ALA A 115 -28.86 -4.47 -7.23
N ALA A 116 -28.85 -4.61 -8.56
CA ALA A 116 -29.74 -3.98 -9.55
C ALA A 116 -29.36 -2.56 -10.02
N ASP A 117 -28.59 -2.48 -11.10
CA ASP A 117 -29.16 -2.11 -12.39
C ASP A 117 -28.23 -2.52 -13.54
N GLY A 118 -28.81 -3.16 -14.56
CA GLY A 118 -28.13 -3.64 -15.77
C GLY A 118 -27.71 -2.50 -16.72
N GLU A 119 -27.19 -1.40 -16.19
CA GLU A 119 -26.57 -0.37 -17.01
C GLU A 119 -25.22 -0.89 -17.52
N ILE A 120 -25.22 -1.28 -18.80
CA ILE A 120 -24.00 -1.56 -19.55
C ILE A 120 -23.16 -0.27 -19.53
N LYS A 121 -22.13 -0.23 -18.67
CA LYS A 121 -21.14 0.84 -18.67
C LYS A 121 -20.47 0.86 -20.05
N LYS A 122 -20.93 1.74 -20.94
CA LYS A 122 -20.33 1.94 -22.27
C LYS A 122 -18.85 2.34 -22.10
N ILE A 123 -17.94 1.67 -22.80
CA ILE A 123 -16.49 1.83 -22.70
C ILE A 123 -15.95 2.39 -24.03
N ARG A 124 -14.92 3.25 -23.99
CA ARG A 124 -14.20 3.67 -25.22
C ARG A 124 -13.51 2.46 -25.82
N PHE A 125 -13.81 2.14 -27.08
CA PHE A 125 -13.19 1.01 -27.75
C PHE A 125 -11.68 1.24 -27.92
N ASN A 126 -10.89 0.21 -27.62
CA ASN A 126 -9.45 0.22 -27.87
C ASN A 126 -9.03 -1.13 -28.49
N PRO A 127 -8.49 -1.16 -29.71
CA PRO A 127 -8.06 -2.39 -30.39
C PRO A 127 -7.02 -3.23 -29.61
N ASP A 128 -6.26 -2.60 -28.72
CA ASP A 128 -5.26 -3.27 -27.90
C ASP A 128 -5.86 -3.95 -26.65
N ARG A 129 -7.07 -3.54 -26.23
CA ARG A 129 -7.77 -4.05 -25.03
C ARG A 129 -9.01 -4.85 -25.35
N HIS A 130 -9.63 -4.61 -26.49
CA HIS A 130 -10.93 -5.16 -26.84
C HIS A 130 -10.84 -5.96 -28.14
N ILE A 131 -11.69 -6.98 -28.24
CA ILE A 131 -11.91 -7.76 -29.45
C ILE A 131 -13.42 -7.86 -29.67
N MET A 132 -13.86 -7.70 -30.92
CA MET A 132 -15.28 -7.78 -31.23
C MET A 132 -15.77 -9.21 -31.04
N LEU A 133 -17.01 -9.39 -30.57
CA LEU A 133 -17.62 -10.72 -30.40
C LEU A 133 -17.55 -11.59 -31.67
N ASN A 134 -17.69 -10.98 -32.84
CA ASN A 134 -17.56 -11.67 -34.12
C ASN A 134 -16.14 -12.22 -34.38
N GLU A 135 -15.10 -11.50 -33.94
CA GLU A 135 -13.71 -11.94 -34.05
C GLU A 135 -13.35 -12.93 -32.94
N ALA A 136 -13.85 -12.70 -31.73
CA ALA A 136 -13.69 -13.59 -30.59
C ALA A 136 -14.25 -14.99 -30.87
N LYS A 137 -15.45 -15.06 -31.47
CA LYS A 137 -16.11 -16.32 -31.85
C LYS A 137 -15.34 -17.12 -32.92
N LYS A 138 -14.57 -16.45 -33.79
CA LYS A 138 -13.71 -17.13 -34.79
C LYS A 138 -12.55 -17.85 -34.13
N LEU A 139 -12.01 -17.30 -33.04
CA LEU A 139 -10.90 -17.88 -32.28
C LEU A 139 -11.37 -18.91 -31.26
N LYS A 140 -12.45 -18.60 -30.53
CA LYS A 140 -13.05 -19.46 -29.51
C LYS A 140 -14.57 -19.49 -29.70
N LYS A 141 -15.10 -20.61 -30.20
CA LYS A 141 -16.53 -20.76 -30.54
C LYS A 141 -17.51 -20.52 -29.38
N GLY A 142 -17.05 -20.64 -28.13
CA GLY A 142 -17.82 -20.38 -26.92
C GLY A 142 -17.58 -19.01 -26.25
N ALA A 143 -16.97 -18.05 -26.95
CA ALA A 143 -16.74 -16.72 -26.39
C ALA A 143 -18.06 -15.96 -26.17
N ALA A 144 -18.29 -15.51 -24.93
CA ALA A 144 -19.41 -14.67 -24.54
C ALA A 144 -18.99 -13.18 -24.42
N LEU A 145 -19.98 -12.28 -24.34
CA LEU A 145 -19.72 -10.87 -24.07
C LEU A 145 -19.12 -10.69 -22.68
N GLY A 146 -18.05 -9.89 -22.58
CA GLY A 146 -17.30 -9.68 -21.34
C GLY A 146 -16.21 -10.70 -21.07
N ASP A 147 -16.09 -11.79 -21.86
CA ASP A 147 -15.02 -12.78 -21.68
C ASP A 147 -13.63 -12.18 -21.91
N GLU A 148 -12.63 -12.70 -21.21
CA GLU A 148 -11.23 -12.37 -21.44
C GLU A 148 -10.57 -13.43 -22.33
N LEU A 149 -10.11 -13.02 -23.52
CA LEU A 149 -9.28 -13.83 -24.38
C LEU A 149 -7.79 -13.53 -24.13
N VAL A 150 -7.03 -14.59 -23.93
CA VAL A 150 -5.62 -14.55 -23.56
C VAL A 150 -4.79 -14.92 -24.79
N PHE A 151 -3.89 -14.03 -25.20
CA PHE A 151 -3.01 -14.21 -26.35
C PHE A 151 -1.56 -14.32 -25.85
N PRO A 152 -0.82 -15.41 -26.15
CA PRO A 152 0.57 -15.52 -25.74
C PRO A 152 1.41 -14.45 -26.43
N LEU A 153 2.26 -13.77 -25.65
CA LEU A 153 3.26 -12.84 -26.17
C LEU A 153 4.59 -13.57 -26.35
N GLU A 154 5.34 -13.20 -27.39
CA GLU A 154 6.65 -13.82 -27.65
C GLU A 154 7.61 -13.57 -26.50
N SER A 155 8.10 -14.66 -25.90
CA SER A 155 9.14 -14.65 -24.86
C SER A 155 10.52 -14.40 -25.48
N LYS A 156 11.19 -13.31 -25.08
CA LYS A 156 12.60 -13.02 -25.39
C LYS A 156 13.49 -13.49 -24.25
N GLU A 157 14.71 -13.89 -24.55
CA GLU A 157 15.67 -14.40 -23.54
C GLU A 157 15.96 -13.37 -22.43
N ASP A 158 15.94 -12.08 -22.76
CA ASP A 158 16.15 -10.97 -21.79
C ASP A 158 15.10 -10.96 -20.66
N TYR A 159 13.92 -11.54 -20.88
CA TYR A 159 12.86 -11.53 -19.87
C TYR A 159 13.21 -12.34 -18.63
N GLY A 160 14.00 -13.41 -18.76
CA GLY A 160 14.43 -14.17 -17.58
C GLY A 160 15.26 -13.29 -16.62
N ARG A 161 16.12 -12.42 -17.16
CA ARG A 161 16.94 -11.50 -16.38
C ARG A 161 16.15 -10.34 -15.79
N ILE A 162 15.23 -9.77 -16.55
CA ILE A 162 14.35 -8.70 -16.05
C ILE A 162 13.41 -9.24 -14.98
N ALA A 163 12.89 -10.45 -15.20
CA ALA A 163 11.98 -11.09 -14.27
C ALA A 163 12.66 -11.41 -12.94
N ALA A 164 13.88 -11.94 -13.02
CA ALA A 164 14.74 -12.14 -11.87
C ALA A 164 14.91 -10.89 -11.00
N GLN A 165 15.28 -9.77 -11.63
CA GLN A 165 15.58 -8.54 -10.93
C GLN A 165 14.31 -7.94 -10.31
N THR A 166 13.21 -7.98 -11.05
CA THR A 166 11.91 -7.50 -10.60
C THR A 166 11.41 -8.33 -9.43
N ALA A 167 11.46 -9.66 -9.52
CA ALA A 167 11.05 -10.56 -8.44
C ALA A 167 11.88 -10.33 -7.17
N LYS A 168 13.21 -10.16 -7.29
CA LYS A 168 14.07 -9.79 -6.16
C LYS A 168 13.64 -8.46 -5.53
N GLN A 169 13.34 -7.45 -6.35
CA GLN A 169 12.92 -6.14 -5.87
C GLN A 169 11.57 -6.20 -5.16
N VAL A 170 10.60 -6.94 -5.70
CA VAL A 170 9.27 -7.13 -5.10
C VAL A 170 9.37 -7.86 -3.77
N ILE A 171 10.20 -8.91 -3.70
CA ILE A 171 10.45 -9.63 -2.43
C ILE A 171 11.05 -8.67 -1.40
N LEU A 172 12.10 -7.94 -1.74
CA LEU A 172 12.71 -6.98 -0.81
C LEU A 172 11.72 -5.90 -0.36
N GLN A 173 10.84 -5.46 -1.26
CA GLN A 173 9.76 -4.53 -0.92
C GLN A 173 8.76 -5.17 0.05
N ARG A 174 8.33 -6.41 -0.19
CA ARG A 174 7.42 -7.14 0.71
C ARG A 174 8.02 -7.42 2.07
N VAL A 175 9.30 -7.77 2.14
CA VAL A 175 10.04 -7.87 3.42
C VAL A 175 9.96 -6.55 4.19
N ARG A 176 10.30 -5.42 3.55
CA ARG A 176 10.26 -4.10 4.19
C ARG A 176 8.85 -3.66 4.59
N GLU A 177 7.83 -4.00 3.80
CA GLU A 177 6.43 -3.74 4.16
C GLU A 177 6.02 -4.54 5.40
N ALA A 178 6.29 -5.84 5.39
CA ALA A 178 5.99 -6.72 6.52
C ALA A 178 6.72 -6.30 7.80
N GLU A 179 7.99 -5.90 7.68
CA GLU A 179 8.75 -5.34 8.81
C GLU A 179 8.13 -4.06 9.33
N ARG A 180 7.74 -3.13 8.44
CA ARG A 180 7.09 -1.87 8.85
C ARG A 180 5.76 -2.09 9.54
N ASP A 181 4.93 -3.01 9.04
CA ASP A 181 3.65 -3.34 9.65
C ASP A 181 3.85 -3.99 11.04
N SER A 182 4.78 -4.95 11.15
CA SER A 182 5.11 -5.57 12.44
C SER A 182 5.61 -4.56 13.48
N VAL A 183 6.44 -3.59 13.05
CA VAL A 183 6.93 -2.53 13.94
C VAL A 183 5.79 -1.58 14.32
N PHE A 184 4.91 -1.24 13.39
CA PHE A 184 3.73 -0.42 13.69
C PHE A 184 2.87 -1.07 14.76
N ASP A 185 2.51 -2.35 14.60
CA ASP A 185 1.66 -3.07 15.54
C ASP A 185 2.31 -3.14 16.95
N GLU A 186 3.61 -3.44 17.04
CA GLU A 186 4.34 -3.48 18.30
C GLU A 186 4.32 -2.13 19.05
N PHE A 187 4.55 -1.02 18.34
CA PHE A 187 4.56 0.30 18.96
C PHE A 187 3.14 0.82 19.23
N LYS A 188 2.13 0.37 18.46
CA LYS A 188 0.73 0.72 18.69
C LYS A 188 0.23 0.14 20.01
N GLU A 189 0.64 -1.08 20.37
CA GLU A 189 0.34 -1.68 21.69
C GLU A 189 1.03 -0.93 22.84
N LYS A 190 2.17 -0.29 22.58
CA LYS A 190 2.94 0.49 23.55
C LYS A 190 2.52 1.96 23.63
N GLU A 191 1.50 2.38 22.90
CA GLU A 191 1.00 3.75 22.91
C GLU A 191 0.53 4.16 24.32
N GLY A 192 0.96 5.35 24.76
CA GLY A 192 0.71 5.85 26.12
C GLY A 192 1.63 5.28 27.20
N ASN A 193 2.59 4.40 26.86
CA ASN A 193 3.61 3.93 27.79
C ASN A 193 4.93 4.70 27.64
N VAL A 194 5.80 4.56 28.65
CA VAL A 194 7.13 5.17 28.64
C VAL A 194 8.11 4.24 27.94
N ILE A 195 8.81 4.77 26.96
CA ILE A 195 9.84 4.08 26.20
C ILE A 195 11.18 4.79 26.38
N SER A 196 12.27 4.03 26.31
CA SER A 196 13.62 4.59 26.35
C SER A 196 14.23 4.55 24.95
N GLY A 197 14.85 5.65 24.55
CA GLY A 197 15.54 5.78 23.27
C GLY A 197 16.85 6.52 23.41
N ILE A 198 17.73 6.37 22.42
CA ILE A 198 18.98 7.10 22.34
C ILE A 198 18.81 8.23 21.33
N VAL A 199 19.14 9.46 21.69
CA VAL A 199 19.10 10.59 20.77
C VAL A 199 20.08 10.33 19.62
N GLN A 200 19.56 10.08 18.42
CA GLN A 200 20.35 9.75 17.25
C GLN A 200 20.81 11.01 16.51
N ARG A 201 19.90 11.98 16.35
CA ARG A 201 20.17 13.25 15.67
C ARG A 201 19.15 14.33 16.06
N ILE A 202 19.49 15.58 15.77
CA ILE A 202 18.66 16.76 16.01
C ILE A 202 18.58 17.52 14.70
N GLU A 203 17.37 17.70 14.15
CA GLU A 203 17.14 18.45 12.91
C GLU A 203 16.30 19.69 13.23
N GLY A 204 16.92 20.87 13.14
CA GLY A 204 16.29 22.12 13.56
C GLY A 204 15.95 22.09 15.05
N ARG A 205 14.65 22.00 15.38
CA ARG A 205 14.15 21.86 16.76
C ARG A 205 13.57 20.47 17.05
N ALA A 206 13.44 19.59 16.06
CA ALA A 206 12.94 18.24 16.27
C ALA A 206 14.09 17.31 16.67
N VAL A 207 13.84 16.45 17.65
CA VAL A 207 14.82 15.47 18.14
C VAL A 207 14.39 14.08 17.69
N PHE A 208 15.32 13.33 17.09
CA PHE A 208 15.08 11.98 16.63
C PHE A 208 15.77 10.99 17.56
N LEU A 209 14.99 10.04 18.07
CA LEU A 209 15.44 9.01 19.00
C LEU A 209 15.45 7.66 18.30
N ASP A 210 16.52 6.90 18.49
CA ASP A 210 16.60 5.51 18.14
C ASP A 210 15.96 4.66 19.26
N LEU A 211 14.91 3.92 18.91
CA LEU A 211 14.18 3.00 19.78
C LEU A 211 14.58 1.53 19.53
N GLY A 212 15.66 1.30 18.77
CA GLY A 212 16.16 0.00 18.36
C GLY A 212 15.51 -0.52 17.08
N ARG A 213 14.17 -0.63 17.06
CA ARG A 213 13.40 -1.11 15.89
C ARG A 213 12.76 -0.01 15.05
N ALA A 214 12.62 1.19 15.60
CA ALA A 214 12.02 2.34 14.95
C ALA A 214 12.74 3.63 15.34
N ILE A 215 12.54 4.69 14.54
CA ILE A 215 12.98 6.03 14.87
C ILE A 215 11.77 6.80 15.41
N GLY A 216 11.87 7.24 16.66
CA GLY A 216 10.90 8.13 17.28
C GLY A 216 11.24 9.59 17.02
N VAL A 217 10.21 10.43 16.93
CA VAL A 217 10.33 11.87 16.75
C VAL A 217 9.75 12.56 17.97
N LEU A 218 10.56 13.42 18.60
CA LEU A 218 10.16 14.30 19.68
C LEU A 218 10.02 15.72 19.12
N PRO A 219 8.80 16.15 18.73
CA PRO A 219 8.58 17.47 18.14
C PRO A 219 8.79 18.58 19.18
N PRO A 220 9.05 19.83 18.74
CA PRO A 220 9.39 20.93 19.63
C PRO A 220 8.33 21.24 20.70
N ASP A 221 7.06 21.09 20.36
CA ASP A 221 5.94 21.38 21.26
C ASP A 221 5.79 20.34 22.38
N GLU A 222 6.32 19.14 22.16
CA GLU A 222 6.29 18.02 23.10
C GLU A 222 7.60 17.91 23.92
N GLN A 223 8.50 18.89 23.80
CA GLN A 223 9.75 18.95 24.56
C GLN A 223 9.57 19.72 25.88
N VAL A 224 10.34 19.34 26.90
CA VAL A 224 10.37 20.09 28.16
C VAL A 224 11.12 21.39 27.98
N ARG A 225 10.50 22.50 28.38
CA ARG A 225 11.14 23.81 28.34
C ARG A 225 12.40 23.81 29.21
N GLY A 226 13.54 24.11 28.59
CA GLY A 226 14.84 24.21 29.27
C GLY A 226 15.68 22.93 29.31
N GLU A 227 15.11 21.78 28.92
CA GLU A 227 15.89 20.53 28.77
C GLU A 227 16.77 20.63 27.51
N ARG A 228 18.04 20.20 27.61
CA ARG A 228 18.98 20.21 26.49
C ARG A 228 19.31 18.78 26.08
N TYR A 229 18.81 18.37 24.92
CA TYR A 229 19.09 17.05 24.35
C TYR A 229 20.46 17.00 23.69
N ARG A 230 21.24 15.95 23.94
CA ARG A 230 22.53 15.70 23.27
C ARG A 230 22.49 14.40 22.47
N VAL A 231 23.17 14.39 21.32
CA VAL A 231 23.33 13.16 20.53
C VAL A 231 24.08 12.10 21.35
N GLY A 232 23.60 10.86 21.32
CA GLY A 232 24.10 9.74 22.11
C GLY A 232 23.51 9.63 23.52
N GLU A 233 22.74 10.62 23.97
CA GLU A 233 22.07 10.59 25.26
C GLU A 233 20.90 9.60 25.25
N ARG A 234 20.78 8.76 26.29
CA ARG A 234 19.61 7.92 26.49
C ARG A 234 18.57 8.67 27.32
N ILE A 235 17.39 8.86 26.75
CA ILE A 235 16.28 9.56 27.41
C ILE A 235 15.04 8.66 27.47
N LYS A 236 14.21 8.88 28.49
CA LYS A 236 12.88 8.25 28.62
C LYS A 236 11.83 9.23 28.12
N THR A 237 10.93 8.77 27.25
CA THR A 237 9.86 9.57 26.65
C THR A 237 8.55 8.81 26.71
N LEU A 238 7.44 9.52 26.77
CA LEU A 238 6.11 8.95 26.58
C LEU A 238 5.92 8.69 25.07
N LEU A 239 5.43 7.51 24.69
CA LEU A 239 4.93 7.29 23.34
C LEU A 239 3.57 7.95 23.22
N LEU A 240 3.48 9.06 22.46
CA LEU A 240 2.25 9.84 22.33
C LEU A 240 1.30 9.21 21.32
N SER A 241 1.79 8.96 20.11
CA SER A 241 1.01 8.34 19.04
C SER A 241 1.90 7.60 18.05
N VAL A 242 1.30 6.65 17.33
CA VAL A 242 1.94 5.94 16.21
C VAL A 242 1.07 6.06 14.97
N GLU A 243 1.65 6.56 13.89
CA GLU A 243 0.97 6.78 12.61
C GLU A 243 1.64 6.00 11.47
N LYS A 244 0.86 5.56 10.49
CA LYS A 244 1.41 4.92 9.29
C LYS A 244 1.85 5.99 8.29
N THR A 245 3.16 6.12 8.06
CA THR A 245 3.69 7.03 7.04
C THR A 245 4.27 6.25 5.86
N PRO A 246 4.40 6.87 4.66
CA PRO A 246 5.00 6.22 3.49
C PRO A 246 6.43 5.70 3.73
N ARG A 247 7.17 6.30 4.67
CA ARG A 247 8.55 5.95 5.01
C ARG A 247 8.67 4.93 6.15
N GLY A 248 7.57 4.57 6.80
CA GLY A 248 7.59 3.73 8.01
C GLY A 248 6.56 4.15 9.06
N PRO A 249 6.43 3.40 10.16
CA PRO A 249 5.68 3.89 11.31
C PRO A 249 6.33 5.18 11.84
N GLY A 250 5.57 6.26 11.85
CA GLY A 250 5.93 7.51 12.52
C GLY A 250 5.59 7.39 13.99
N VAL A 251 6.61 7.24 14.84
CA VAL A 251 6.44 7.15 16.29
C VAL A 251 6.64 8.54 16.89
N TYR A 252 5.58 9.16 17.38
CA TYR A 252 5.62 10.47 18.01
C TYR A 252 5.80 10.33 19.52
N LEU A 253 6.76 11.07 20.04
CA LEU A 253 7.19 11.00 21.42
C LEU A 253 6.88 12.31 22.14
N SER A 254 6.72 12.23 23.46
CA SER A 254 6.57 13.39 24.30
C SER A 254 7.40 13.32 25.57
N ARG A 255 7.91 14.48 25.97
CA ARG A 255 8.56 14.71 27.26
C ARG A 255 7.81 15.70 28.14
N SER A 256 6.93 16.53 27.58
CA SER A 256 6.14 17.51 28.34
C SER A 256 4.76 16.98 28.78
N HIS A 257 4.29 15.86 28.22
CA HIS A 257 2.95 15.35 28.52
C HIS A 257 2.81 14.89 29.99
N PRO A 258 1.75 15.30 30.73
CA PRO A 258 1.60 15.01 32.17
C PRO A 258 1.66 13.52 32.54
N LYS A 259 1.10 12.66 31.68
CA LYS A 259 1.16 11.19 31.83
C LYS A 259 2.59 10.62 31.91
N LEU A 260 3.59 11.31 31.37
CA LEU A 260 4.99 10.86 31.50
C LEU A 260 5.39 10.76 32.97
N VAL A 261 5.07 11.77 33.78
CA VAL A 261 5.43 11.80 35.20
C VAL A 261 4.73 10.65 35.92
N ALA A 262 3.41 10.48 35.73
CA ALA A 262 2.65 9.38 36.31
C ALA A 262 3.26 8.01 36.00
N LYS A 263 3.60 7.77 34.73
CA LYS A 263 4.20 6.51 34.29
C LYS A 263 5.64 6.31 34.77
N LEU A 264 6.42 7.37 34.94
CA LEU A 264 7.75 7.28 35.54
C LEU A 264 7.67 6.87 37.02
N PHE A 265 6.69 7.41 37.77
CA PHE A 265 6.43 6.98 39.15
C PHE A 265 5.96 5.53 39.24
N GLU A 266 5.09 5.09 38.33
CA GLU A 266 4.66 3.69 38.26
C GLU A 266 5.83 2.72 38.06
N ILE A 267 6.86 3.12 37.31
CA ILE A 267 8.07 2.31 37.09
C ILE A 267 8.98 2.29 38.33
N GLU A 268 9.12 3.41 39.03
CA GLU A 268 10.05 3.55 40.15
C GLU A 268 9.46 3.04 41.48
N VAL A 269 8.12 3.07 41.63
CA VAL A 269 7.40 2.77 42.88
C VAL A 269 6.53 1.52 42.69
N PRO A 270 6.97 0.33 43.18
CA PRO A 270 6.24 -0.93 43.00
C PRO A 270 4.87 -0.97 43.70
N GLU A 271 4.65 -0.14 44.73
CA GLU A 271 3.36 0.03 45.41
C GLU A 271 2.29 0.65 44.51
N ILE A 272 2.70 1.50 43.56
CA ILE A 272 1.82 2.09 42.54
C ILE A 272 1.53 1.04 41.46
N ALA A 273 2.56 0.31 41.01
CA ALA A 273 2.40 -0.74 40.00
C ALA A 273 1.50 -1.91 40.47
N SER A 274 1.54 -2.24 41.76
CA SER A 274 0.67 -3.27 42.36
C SER A 274 -0.76 -2.78 42.65
N GLY A 275 -1.05 -1.49 42.43
CA GLY A 275 -2.36 -0.89 42.69
C GLY A 275 -2.68 -0.68 44.17
N VAL A 276 -1.69 -0.80 45.07
CA VAL A 276 -1.86 -0.50 46.50
C VAL A 276 -2.00 1.02 46.71
N VAL A 277 -1.38 1.82 45.83
CA VAL A 277 -1.41 3.28 45.87
C VAL A 277 -1.89 3.82 44.51
N GLU A 278 -2.94 4.64 44.52
CA GLU A 278 -3.49 5.28 43.32
C GLU A 278 -3.07 6.75 43.19
N ILE A 279 -2.63 7.15 41.99
CA ILE A 279 -2.33 8.54 41.66
C ILE A 279 -3.64 9.26 41.32
N LYS A 280 -4.18 10.05 42.26
CA LYS A 280 -5.45 10.78 42.07
C LYS A 280 -5.38 11.91 41.06
N ASN A 281 -4.24 12.61 40.97
CA ASN A 281 -4.06 13.70 40.03
C ASN A 281 -2.56 13.96 39.78
N VAL A 282 -2.21 14.41 38.57
CA VAL A 282 -0.90 14.93 38.20
C VAL A 282 -1.14 16.27 37.52
N ALA A 283 -0.75 17.36 38.19
CA ALA A 283 -0.91 18.73 37.74
C ALA A 283 0.44 19.35 37.37
#